data_AF-A0A7C1MFN1-F1
#
_entry.id   AF-A0A7C1MFN1-F1
#
_cell.length_a   1.000
_cell.length_b   1.000
_cell.length_c   1.000
_cell.angle_alpha   90.00
_cell.angle_beta   90.00
_cell.angle_gamma   90.00
#
_symmetry.space_group_name_H-M   'P 1'
#
loop_
_entity.id
_entity.type
_entity.pdbx_description
1 polymer ?
#
loop_
_entity_poly.entity_id
_entity_poly.type
_entity_poly.pdbx_seq_one_letter_code
_entity_poly.pdbx_strand_id
1 'polypeptide(L)' 'MGLLKNTFYNIFRFYRNGFLSMPAWGRKVWLVILIKLFIMFAVLRIFFFPDILKKNFDSDRERGEHVLNELIIKPDTDD' A
#
# COMPACT_ATOMS: atom_id res chain seq x y z
N MET A 1 29.94 4.61 -16.37
CA MET A 1 28.98 4.06 -15.38
C MET A 1 29.52 4.21 -13.94
N GLY A 2 29.95 5.41 -13.53
CA GLY A 2 30.57 5.65 -12.21
C GLY A 2 30.01 6.86 -11.45
N LEU A 3 29.36 7.79 -12.16
CA LEU A 3 28.79 9.02 -11.58
C LEU A 3 27.54 8.74 -10.73
N LEU A 4 26.60 7.94 -11.25
CA LEU A 4 25.35 7.64 -10.53
C LEU A 4 25.61 6.94 -9.18
N LYS A 5 26.54 5.98 -9.16
CA LYS A 5 26.85 5.18 -7.96
C LYS A 5 27.31 6.05 -6.80
N ASN A 6 28.09 7.09 -7.09
CA ASN A 6 28.60 8.02 -6.08
C ASN A 6 27.53 9.01 -5.60
N THR A 7 26.65 9.47 -6.50
CA THR A 7 25.53 10.35 -6.14
C THR A 7 24.50 9.64 -5.25
N PHE A 8 24.11 8.41 -5.59
CA PHE A 8 23.23 7.61 -4.73
C PHE A 8 23.86 7.34 -3.36
N TYR A 9 25.15 7.02 -3.33
CA TYR A 9 25.89 6.83 -2.08
C TYR A 9 25.91 8.10 -1.21
N ASN A 10 26.12 9.27 -1.82
CA ASN A 10 26.13 10.55 -1.11
C ASN A 10 24.74 10.93 -0.59
N ILE A 11 23.67 10.69 -1.36
CA ILE A 11 22.28 10.92 -0.92
C ILE A 11 21.94 10.02 0.25
N PHE A 12 22.26 8.72 0.15
CA PHE A 12 22.04 7.78 1.25
C PHE A 12 22.82 8.17 2.52
N ARG A 13 24.10 8.53 2.36
CA ARG A 13 24.95 9.01 3.46
C ARG A 13 24.37 10.27 4.09
N PHE A 14 23.88 11.22 3.31
CA PHE A 14 23.26 12.45 3.81
C PHE A 14 22.00 12.14 4.64
N TYR A 15 21.09 11.31 4.13
CA TYR A 15 19.90 10.88 4.86
C TYR A 15 20.26 10.16 6.17
N ARG A 16 21.20 9.21 6.11
CA ARG A 16 21.65 8.47 7.29
C ARG A 16 22.32 9.39 8.31
N ASN A 17 23.19 10.28 7.86
CA ASN A 17 23.90 11.23 8.73
C ASN A 17 22.93 12.24 9.36
N GLY A 18 21.97 12.75 8.59
CA GLY A 18 20.94 13.67 9.08
C GLY A 18 20.03 13.00 10.12
N PHE A 19 19.65 11.74 9.92
CA PHE A 19 18.87 10.99 10.89
C PHE A 19 19.66 10.70 12.19
N LEU A 20 20.95 10.37 12.07
CA LEU A 20 21.82 10.13 13.23
C LEU A 20 22.13 11.41 14.00
N SER A 21 22.29 12.55 13.31
CA SER A 21 22.55 13.86 13.93
C SER A 21 21.32 14.48 14.58
N MET A 22 20.12 13.92 14.39
CA MET A 22 18.92 14.40 15.06
C MET A 22 19.04 14.31 16.58
N PRO A 23 18.61 15.35 17.31
CA PRO A 23 18.47 15.29 18.75
C PRO A 23 17.55 14.15 19.21
N ALA A 24 17.72 13.70 20.45
CA ALA A 24 16.93 12.59 21.01
C ALA A 24 15.41 12.82 20.91
N TRP A 25 14.94 14.07 20.97
CA TRP A 25 13.52 14.40 20.78
C TRP A 25 13.04 14.17 19.34
N GLY A 26 13.85 14.52 18.32
CA GLY A 26 13.52 14.29 16.91
C GLY A 26 13.44 12.81 16.58
N ARG A 27 14.35 12.00 17.12
CA ARG A 27 14.29 10.53 16.98
C ARG A 27 13.04 9.93 17.61
N LYS A 28 12.60 10.43 18.78
CA LYS A 28 11.34 10.02 19.41
C LYS A 28 10.14 10.37 18.55
N VAL A 29 10.09 11.58 17.99
CA VAL A 29 9.01 11.99 17.07
C VAL A 29 8.97 11.10 15.83
N TRP A 30 10.12 10.79 15.24
CA TRP A 30 10.18 9.89 14.09
C TRP A 30 9.65 8.48 14.41
N LEU A 31 10.00 7.95 15.59
CA LEU A 31 9.45 6.68 16.07
C LEU A 31 7.92 6.75 16.22
N VAL A 32 7.39 7.84 16.79
CA VAL A 32 5.94 8.06 16.91
C VAL A 32 5.27 8.12 15.53
N ILE A 33 5.87 8.82 14.56
CA ILE A 33 5.36 8.87 13.18
C ILE A 33 5.33 7.47 12.57
N LEU A 34 6.40 6.69 12.71
CA LEU A 34 6.48 5.33 12.17
C LEU A 34 5.43 4.41 12.80
N ILE A 35 5.24 4.48 14.12
CA ILE A 35 4.19 3.74 14.83
C ILE A 35 2.82 4.17 14.32
N LYS A 36 2.56 5.48 14.19
CA LYS A 36 1.28 6.00 13.71
C LYS A 36 0.99 5.55 12.28
N LEU A 37 1.98 5.58 11.40
CA LEU A 37 1.87 5.08 10.03
C LEU A 37 1.58 3.58 10.00
N PHE A 38 2.24 2.78 10.85
CA PHE A 38 1.99 1.35 10.96
C PHE A 38 0.56 1.07 11.45
N ILE A 39 0.12 1.76 12.51
CA ILE A 39 -1.25 1.62 13.05
C ILE A 39 -2.27 2.06 12.01
N MET A 40 -2.08 3.21 11.36
CA MET A 40 -2.98 3.68 10.31
C MET A 40 -3.03 2.69 9.14
N PHE A 41 -1.90 2.16 8.70
CA PHE A 41 -1.86 1.14 7.66
C PHE A 41 -2.56 -0.15 8.10
N ALA A 42 -2.35 -0.62 9.33
CA ALA A 42 -3.00 -1.82 9.85
C ALA A 42 -4.52 -1.65 9.99
N VAL A 43 -4.98 -0.49 10.50
CA VAL A 43 -6.41 -0.16 10.60
C VAL A 43 -7.02 -0.05 9.22
N LEU A 44 -6.42 0.71 8.29
CA LEU A 44 -6.90 0.78 6.90
C LEU A 44 -6.88 -0.60 6.26
N ARG A 45 -5.87 -1.43 6.49
CA ARG A 45 -5.83 -2.79 5.97
C ARG A 45 -6.97 -3.64 6.51
N ILE A 46 -7.25 -3.60 7.81
CA ILE A 46 -8.31 -4.39 8.42
C ILE A 46 -9.71 -3.83 8.08
N PHE A 47 -9.87 -2.51 7.95
CA PHE A 47 -11.15 -1.86 7.64
C PHE A 47 -11.48 -1.79 6.15
N PHE A 48 -10.49 -1.64 5.27
CA PHE A 48 -10.67 -1.62 3.81
C PHE A 48 -10.46 -2.98 3.15
N PHE A 49 -9.75 -3.91 3.82
CA PHE A 49 -9.64 -5.31 3.38
C PHE A 49 -10.17 -6.36 4.41
N PRO A 50 -11.27 -6.12 5.15
CA PRO A 50 -11.91 -7.18 5.92
C PRO A 50 -12.66 -8.07 4.93
N ASP A 51 -12.27 -9.34 4.85
CA ASP A 51 -13.10 -10.41 4.26
C ASP A 51 -13.74 -10.15 2.89
N ILE A 52 -13.13 -9.34 2.02
CA ILE A 52 -13.46 -9.35 0.58
C ILE A 52 -13.28 -10.73 -0.06
N LEU A 53 -12.63 -11.66 0.65
CA LEU A 53 -12.43 -13.06 0.29
C LEU A 53 -13.19 -14.06 1.18
N LYS A 54 -13.98 -13.63 2.17
CA LYS A 54 -14.53 -14.57 3.17
C LYS A 54 -15.95 -14.33 3.65
N LYS A 55 -16.67 -13.35 3.11
CA LYS A 55 -18.08 -13.15 3.47
C LYS A 55 -18.93 -12.90 2.24
N ASN A 56 -19.29 -14.00 1.55
CA ASN A 56 -20.68 -14.35 1.18
C ASN A 56 -20.83 -15.40 0.06
N PHE A 57 -19.77 -16.07 -0.44
CA PHE A 57 -19.95 -17.16 -1.42
C PHE A 57 -18.97 -18.30 -1.16
N ASP A 58 -19.48 -19.52 -1.32
CA ASP A 58 -18.79 -20.81 -1.16
C ASP A 58 -17.69 -21.05 -2.24
N SER A 59 -17.41 -20.07 -3.11
CA SER A 59 -16.36 -20.13 -4.13
C SER A 59 -16.12 -18.75 -4.77
N ASP A 60 -14.88 -18.26 -4.78
CA ASP A 60 -14.46 -17.05 -5.53
C ASP A 60 -14.68 -17.16 -7.06
N ARG A 61 -14.94 -18.36 -7.57
CA ARG A 61 -15.18 -18.59 -9.00
C ARG A 61 -16.55 -18.12 -9.49
N GLU A 62 -17.57 -18.10 -8.63
CA GLU A 62 -18.97 -17.86 -9.05
C GLU A 62 -19.28 -16.36 -9.25
N ARG A 63 -18.67 -15.46 -8.47
CA ARG A 63 -18.87 -14.00 -8.63
C ARG A 63 -18.20 -13.45 -9.89
N GLY A 64 -17.05 -14.02 -10.26
CA GLY A 64 -16.38 -13.67 -11.51
C GLY A 64 -17.27 -13.99 -12.71
N GLU A 65 -17.92 -15.15 -12.71
CA GLU A 65 -18.84 -15.54 -13.79
C GLU A 65 -20.11 -14.71 -13.84
N HIS A 66 -20.70 -14.30 -12.71
CA HIS A 66 -21.89 -13.46 -12.74
C HIS A 66 -21.62 -12.05 -13.31
N VAL A 67 -20.54 -11.39 -12.90
CA VAL A 67 -20.15 -10.07 -13.45
C VAL A 67 -19.70 -10.20 -14.91
N LEU A 68 -19.03 -11.29 -15.27
CA LEU A 68 -18.67 -11.59 -16.66
C LEU A 68 -19.92 -11.78 -17.52
N ASN A 69 -20.94 -12.50 -17.02
CA ASN A 69 -22.21 -12.69 -17.73
C ASN A 69 -22.98 -11.36 -17.89
N GLU A 70 -23.01 -10.48 -16.88
CA GLU A 70 -23.64 -9.16 -16.99
C GLU A 70 -22.92 -8.23 -17.99
N LEU A 71 -21.59 -8.37 -18.15
CA LEU A 71 -20.78 -7.57 -19.07
C LEU A 71 -20.74 -8.14 -20.50
N ILE A 72 -20.93 -9.46 -20.67
CA ILE A 72 -21.03 -10.11 -21.99
C ILE A 72 -22.47 -10.02 -22.53
N ILE A 73 -23.49 -10.14 -21.67
CA ILE A 73 -24.90 -10.11 -22.07
C ILE A 73 -25.49 -8.72 -21.78
N LYS A 74 -24.83 -7.68 -22.26
CA LYS A 74 -25.58 -6.53 -22.77
C LYS A 74 -25.40 -6.57 -24.28
N PRO A 75 -26.28 -7.26 -25.03
CA PRO A 75 -26.42 -6.88 -26.43
C PRO A 75 -26.75 -5.38 -26.39
N ASP A 76 -25.98 -4.58 -27.11
CA ASP A 76 -26.53 -3.37 -27.72
C ASP A 76 -27.76 -3.88 -28.50
N THR A 77 -28.90 -3.94 -27.83
CA THR A 77 -30.19 -3.95 -28.49
C THR A 77 -30.30 -2.58 -29.12
N ASP A 78 -30.35 -2.62 -30.45
CA ASP A 78 -30.64 -1.52 -31.35
C ASP A 78 -31.77 -0.61 -30.82
N ASP A 79 -31.40 0.60 -30.39
CA ASP A 79 -32.22 1.80 -30.49
C ASP A 79 -31.37 3.03 -30.87
#